data_AF-A0A815WHS4-F1
#
_entry.id   AF-A0A815WHS4-F1
#
_cell.length_a   1.000
_cell.length_b   1.000
_cell.length_c   1.000
_cell.angle_alpha   90.00
_cell.angle_beta   90.00
_cell.angle_gamma   90.00
#
_symmetry.space_group_name_H-M   'P 1'
#
loop_
_entity.id
_entity.type
_entity.pdbx_description
1 polymer ?
#
loop_
_entity_poly.entity_id
_entity_poly.type
_entity_poly.pdbx_seq_one_letter_code
_entity_poly.pdbx_strand_id
1 'polypeptide(L)'
;MAKSADRSKDDTYKTPWFTRKQISFLLPVQHFDDNRLHCVAVSSEKFDELRLPPNRIVLLGNETNRRQAVCIVESQLSETNGIQINHMVRNNLNVFLDHFVSIKNCGPIRNGDSTYVAPIQDTEGW
;
A
#
# COMPACT_ATOMS: atom_id res chain seq x y z
N MET A 1 44.62 -4.73 -37.19
CA MET A 1 43.34 -4.13 -37.64
C MET A 1 42.31 -4.36 -36.56
N ALA A 2 41.77 -3.27 -36.02
CA ALA A 2 40.81 -3.25 -34.92
C ALA A 2 39.39 -3.58 -35.40
N LYS A 3 38.59 -4.20 -34.53
CA LYS A 3 37.13 -4.09 -34.55
C LYS A 3 36.63 -4.02 -33.11
N SER A 4 36.16 -2.84 -32.74
CA SER A 4 35.52 -2.50 -31.46
C SER A 4 33.99 -2.56 -31.57
N ALA A 5 33.34 -2.63 -30.40
CA ALA A 5 31.91 -2.49 -30.10
C ALA A 5 31.04 -3.73 -30.42
N ASP A 6 30.16 -4.21 -29.54
CA ASP A 6 29.19 -3.42 -28.78
C ASP A 6 28.80 -4.00 -27.41
N ARG A 7 28.30 -3.11 -26.55
CA ARG A 7 27.82 -3.29 -25.18
C ARG A 7 26.45 -3.98 -25.16
N SER A 8 26.23 -4.90 -24.24
CA SER A 8 24.98 -4.93 -23.47
C SER A 8 25.24 -5.51 -22.08
N LYS A 9 25.26 -4.60 -21.11
CA LYS A 9 25.06 -4.94 -19.70
C LYS A 9 23.58 -5.30 -19.55
N ASP A 10 23.25 -6.56 -19.72
CA ASP A 10 21.98 -7.10 -19.23
C ASP A 10 22.26 -7.89 -17.95
N ASP A 11 22.68 -7.17 -16.91
CA ASP A 11 22.52 -7.62 -15.52
C ASP A 11 21.04 -7.64 -15.20
N THR A 12 20.40 -8.64 -15.81
CA THR A 12 19.03 -8.99 -15.63
C THR A 12 18.97 -9.82 -14.35
N TYR A 13 19.00 -9.14 -13.20
CA TYR A 13 18.46 -9.66 -11.95
C TYR A 13 16.93 -9.75 -12.08
N LYS A 14 16.45 -10.59 -13.01
CA LYS A 14 15.05 -10.99 -13.09
C LYS A 14 14.79 -11.96 -11.94
N THR A 15 14.45 -11.40 -10.79
CA THR A 15 13.67 -12.11 -9.78
C THR A 15 12.33 -12.51 -10.43
N PRO A 16 12.03 -13.81 -10.60
CA PRO A 16 10.83 -14.27 -11.31
C PRO A 16 9.51 -13.83 -10.66
N TRP A 17 9.55 -13.49 -9.36
CA TRP A 17 8.41 -12.95 -8.62
C TRP A 17 8.08 -11.50 -9.01
N PHE A 18 8.99 -10.79 -9.69
CA PHE A 18 8.79 -9.44 -10.23
C PHE A 18 8.07 -9.43 -11.59
N THR A 19 7.52 -10.57 -12.02
CA THR A 19 6.63 -10.60 -13.17
C THR A 19 5.33 -9.92 -12.75
N ARG A 20 5.24 -8.64 -13.10
CA ARG A 20 4.15 -7.70 -12.85
C ARG A 20 2.82 -8.31 -13.31
N LYS A 21 2.21 -9.14 -12.45
CA LYS A 21 0.87 -9.71 -12.66
C LYS A 21 -0.07 -8.53 -12.88
N GLN A 22 -0.57 -8.44 -14.11
CA GLN A 22 -1.40 -7.36 -14.62
C GLN A 22 -2.79 -7.23 -13.97
N ILE A 23 -3.04 -7.78 -12.77
CA ILE A 23 -4.38 -7.79 -12.16
C ILE A 23 -4.32 -7.62 -10.63
N SER A 24 -3.46 -6.72 -10.15
CA SER A 24 -3.54 -6.17 -8.80
C SER A 24 -3.14 -4.69 -8.87
N PHE A 25 -4.03 -3.79 -8.46
CA PHE A 25 -3.75 -2.36 -8.36
C PHE A 25 -2.69 -2.12 -7.26
N LEU A 26 -1.41 -2.23 -7.63
CA LEU A 26 -0.27 -2.07 -6.75
C LEU A 26 0.18 -0.61 -6.74
N LEU A 27 0.12 0.04 -5.58
CA LEU A 27 0.51 1.42 -5.39
C LEU A 27 1.76 1.50 -4.49
N PRO A 28 2.75 2.33 -4.84
CA PRO A 28 3.90 2.57 -3.98
C PRO A 28 3.48 3.34 -2.73
N VAL A 29 3.98 2.92 -1.58
CA VAL A 29 3.68 3.49 -0.26
C VAL A 29 4.47 4.77 -0.05
N GLN A 30 3.78 5.81 0.39
CA GLN A 30 4.35 7.13 0.63
C GLN A 30 4.03 7.63 2.03
N HIS A 31 4.78 8.66 2.42
CA HIS A 31 4.56 9.31 3.69
C HIS A 31 3.22 10.03 3.71
N PHE A 32 2.58 10.02 4.87
CA PHE A 32 1.34 10.73 5.13
C PHE A 32 1.57 11.62 6.35
N ASP A 33 1.37 12.91 6.17
CA ASP A 33 1.66 13.93 7.19
C ASP A 33 0.58 14.02 8.27
N ASP A 34 -0.61 13.44 8.03
CA ASP A 34 -1.76 13.53 8.93
C ASP A 34 -1.73 12.43 10.01
N ASN A 35 -2.20 12.79 11.20
CA ASN A 35 -2.29 11.92 12.37
C ASN A 35 -3.51 10.98 12.35
N ARG A 36 -4.43 11.12 11.38
CA ARG A 36 -5.57 10.22 11.23
C ARG A 36 -5.13 8.79 10.95
N LEU A 37 -5.41 7.88 11.89
CA LEU A 37 -4.93 6.50 11.87
C LEU A 37 -5.64 5.59 10.88
N HIS A 38 -6.89 5.91 10.52
CA HIS A 38 -7.74 5.09 9.65
C HIS A 38 -7.83 5.61 8.22
N CYS A 39 -7.25 6.80 7.95
CA CYS A 39 -7.31 7.46 6.66
C CYS A 39 -6.07 7.18 5.84
N VAL A 40 -6.28 7.10 4.53
CA VAL A 40 -5.23 6.90 3.53
C VAL A 40 -5.52 7.82 2.36
N ALA A 41 -4.53 8.58 1.91
CA ALA A 41 -4.72 9.54 0.83
C ALA A 41 -4.20 9.00 -0.50
N VAL A 42 -4.97 9.28 -1.56
CA VAL A 42 -4.67 8.93 -2.94
C VAL A 42 -4.95 10.15 -3.82
N SER A 43 -4.19 10.32 -4.90
CA SER A 43 -4.46 11.37 -5.89
C SER A 43 -5.88 11.25 -6.46
N SER A 44 -6.54 12.38 -6.70
CA SER A 44 -7.89 12.40 -7.30
C SER A 44 -7.97 11.65 -8.64
N GLU A 45 -6.93 11.76 -9.49
CA GLU A 45 -6.88 11.05 -10.76
C GLU A 45 -6.89 9.53 -10.58
N LYS A 46 -6.14 9.06 -9.58
CA LYS A 46 -6.07 7.64 -9.22
C LYS A 46 -7.33 7.13 -8.55
N PHE A 47 -7.98 7.98 -7.77
CA PHE A 47 -9.23 7.64 -7.13
C PHE A 47 -10.28 7.24 -8.18
N ASP A 48 -10.36 8.01 -9.27
CA ASP A 48 -11.26 7.75 -10.39
C ASP A 48 -10.82 6.56 -11.26
N GLU A 49 -9.51 6.44 -11.54
CA GLU A 49 -8.95 5.31 -12.30
C GLU A 49 -9.23 3.96 -11.63
N LEU A 50 -9.05 3.90 -10.31
CA LEU A 50 -9.22 2.69 -9.50
C LEU A 50 -10.69 2.34 -9.28
N ARG A 51 -11.63 3.19 -9.73
CA ARG A 51 -13.09 3.03 -9.54
C ARG A 51 -13.43 2.64 -8.11
N LEU A 52 -12.81 3.35 -7.15
CA LEU A 52 -12.96 3.03 -5.74
C LEU A 52 -14.42 3.13 -5.30
N PRO A 53 -14.84 2.31 -4.32
CA PRO A 53 -16.24 2.22 -3.95
C PRO A 53 -16.75 3.53 -3.35
N PRO A 54 -18.05 3.83 -3.51
CA PRO A 54 -18.65 5.11 -3.07
C PRO A 54 -18.61 5.28 -1.55
N ASN A 55 -18.55 4.17 -0.79
CA ASN A 55 -18.39 4.21 0.66
C ASN A 55 -16.95 4.54 1.09
N ARG A 56 -16.00 4.64 0.15
CA ARG A 56 -14.58 4.95 0.36
C ARG A 56 -13.83 3.97 1.27
N ILE A 57 -14.39 2.82 1.60
CA ILE A 57 -13.74 1.82 2.45
C ILE A 57 -13.03 0.79 1.59
N VAL A 58 -11.73 0.62 1.82
CA VAL A 58 -10.87 -0.26 1.04
C VAL A 58 -10.13 -1.24 1.92
N LEU A 59 -9.80 -2.37 1.33
CA LEU A 59 -8.90 -3.37 1.88
C LEU A 59 -7.51 -3.16 1.26
N LEU A 60 -6.55 -2.79 2.10
CA LEU A 60 -5.14 -2.76 1.75
C LEU A 60 -4.51 -4.11 2.07
N GLY A 61 -3.76 -4.67 1.13
CA GLY A 61 -3.08 -5.95 1.30
C GLY A 61 -1.61 -5.87 0.94
N ASN A 62 -0.76 -6.39 1.83
CA ASN A 62 0.63 -6.72 1.51
C ASN A 62 0.66 -8.10 0.85
N GLU A 63 1.07 -8.16 -0.43
CA GLU A 63 1.08 -9.41 -1.21
C GLU A 63 2.08 -10.43 -0.64
N THR A 64 3.22 -9.96 -0.11
CA THR A 64 4.29 -10.82 0.39
C THR A 64 3.93 -11.48 1.72
N ASN A 65 3.37 -10.70 2.65
CA ASN A 65 3.13 -11.16 4.03
C ASN A 65 1.65 -11.49 4.31
N ARG A 66 0.77 -11.39 3.31
CA ARG A 66 -0.69 -11.60 3.41
C ARG A 66 -1.39 -10.79 4.51
N ARG A 67 -0.70 -9.80 5.09
CA ARG A 67 -1.27 -8.89 6.07
C ARG A 67 -2.22 -7.93 5.36
N GLN A 68 -3.34 -7.65 6.00
CA GLN A 68 -4.38 -6.81 5.46
C GLN A 68 -4.83 -5.78 6.50
N ALA A 69 -5.23 -4.61 6.02
CA ALA A 69 -5.78 -3.55 6.83
C ALA A 69 -6.98 -2.94 6.11
N VAL A 70 -8.01 -2.59 6.87
CA VAL A 70 -9.18 -1.86 6.36
C VAL A 70 -8.94 -0.39 6.61
N CYS A 71 -9.10 0.43 5.58
CA CYS A 71 -8.85 1.88 5.66
C CYS A 71 -9.93 2.65 4.90
N ILE A 72 -10.09 3.93 5.25
CA ILE A 72 -10.91 4.89 4.52
C ILE A 72 -10.00 5.65 3.57
N VAL A 73 -10.35 5.70 2.29
CA VAL A 73 -9.62 6.45 1.27
C VAL A 73 -10.14 7.86 1.16
N GLU A 74 -9.22 8.81 1.11
CA GLU A 74 -9.49 10.20 0.84
C GLU A 74 -8.79 10.63 -0.46
N SER A 75 -9.52 11.32 -1.33
CA SER A 75 -8.94 11.94 -2.52
C SER A 75 -8.26 13.25 -2.11
N GLN A 76 -6.98 13.36 -2.38
CA GLN A 76 -6.22 14.60 -2.19
C GLN A 76 -5.62 15.05 -3.51
N LEU A 77 -5.51 16.36 -3.71
CA LEU A 77 -4.76 16.94 -4.82
C LEU A 77 -3.27 16.72 -4.55
N SER A 78 -2.79 15.57 -5.01
CA SER A 78 -1.41 15.12 -4.91
C SER A 78 -0.97 14.73 -6.33
N GLU A 79 0.17 15.27 -6.76
CA GLU A 79 0.79 14.90 -8.06
C GLU A 79 1.40 13.49 -8.02
N THR A 80 1.39 12.86 -6.84
CA THR A 80 2.15 11.64 -6.64
C THR A 80 1.35 10.40 -7.02
N ASN A 81 2.00 9.51 -7.75
CA ASN A 81 1.47 8.23 -8.15
C ASN A 81 1.41 7.18 -7.01
N GLY A 82 1.57 7.58 -5.77
CA GLY A 82 1.57 6.68 -4.62
C GLY A 82 0.30 6.72 -3.79
N ILE A 83 0.28 5.87 -2.78
CA ILE A 83 -0.70 5.88 -1.70
C ILE A 83 -0.02 6.36 -0.43
N GLN A 84 -0.56 7.40 0.19
CA GLN A 84 0.01 7.98 1.39
C GLN A 84 -0.56 7.27 2.62
N ILE A 85 0.30 6.59 3.38
CA ILE A 85 -0.10 5.74 4.50
C ILE A 85 0.59 6.17 5.79
N ASN A 86 -0.19 6.34 6.86
CA ASN A 86 0.32 6.59 8.20
C ASN A 86 1.24 5.44 8.67
N HIS A 87 2.26 5.75 9.49
CA HIS A 87 3.17 4.75 10.07
C HIS A 87 2.47 3.60 10.81
N MET A 88 1.35 3.84 11.51
CA MET A 88 0.63 2.78 12.22
C MET A 88 0.01 1.76 11.26
N VAL A 89 -0.59 2.22 10.16
CA VAL A 89 -1.15 1.32 9.13
C VAL A 89 -0.03 0.56 8.41
N ARG A 90 1.12 1.21 8.18
CA ARG A 90 2.31 0.55 7.61
C ARG A 90 2.86 -0.55 8.52
N ASN A 91 2.90 -0.33 9.83
CA ASN A 91 3.30 -1.34 10.82
C ASN A 91 2.35 -2.54 10.80
N ASN A 92 1.04 -2.30 10.73
CA ASN A 92 0.04 -3.36 10.61
C ASN A 92 0.25 -4.20 9.34
N LEU A 93 0.55 -3.56 8.21
CA LEU A 93 0.81 -4.22 6.93
C LEU A 93 2.24 -4.80 6.80
N ASN A 94 3.15 -4.46 7.71
CA ASN A 94 4.59 -4.76 7.63
C ASN A 94 5.20 -4.28 6.29
N VAL A 95 5.05 -2.99 5.98
CA VAL A 95 5.55 -2.34 4.77
C VAL A 95 6.37 -1.09 5.09
N PHE A 96 7.35 -0.79 4.24
CA PHE A 96 8.15 0.43 4.34
C PHE A 96 7.69 1.48 3.31
N LEU A 97 8.32 2.66 3.33
CA LEU A 97 8.19 3.60 2.21
C LEU A 97 8.67 2.92 0.92
N ASP A 98 8.08 3.29 -0.21
CA ASP A 98 8.36 2.76 -1.56
C ASP A 98 8.07 1.27 -1.78
N HIS A 99 7.61 0.54 -0.76
CA HIS A 99 7.02 -0.77 -0.95
C HIS A 99 5.69 -0.67 -1.71
N PHE A 100 5.27 -1.75 -2.36
CA PHE A 100 3.98 -1.79 -3.05
C PHE A 100 2.91 -2.44 -2.17
N VAL A 101 1.73 -1.84 -2.17
CA VAL A 101 0.53 -2.40 -1.53
C VAL A 101 -0.58 -2.56 -2.55
N SER A 102 -1.38 -3.62 -2.38
CA SER A 102 -2.58 -3.83 -3.19
C SER A 102 -3.77 -3.11 -2.57
N ILE A 103 -4.59 -2.47 -3.40
CA ILE A 103 -5.85 -1.86 -2.99
C ILE A 103 -7.02 -2.64 -3.60
N LYS A 104 -8.02 -2.97 -2.77
CA LYS A 104 -9.23 -3.71 -3.17
C LYS A 104 -10.46 -3.09 -2.50
N ASN A 105 -11.62 -3.24 -3.13
CA ASN A 105 -12.88 -2.89 -2.49
C ASN A 105 -13.15 -3.85 -1.31
N CYS A 106 -13.53 -3.31 -0.16
CA CYS A 106 -13.79 -4.09 1.06
C CYS A 106 -15.15 -4.83 1.05
N GLY A 107 -16.00 -4.62 0.02
CA GLY A 107 -17.32 -5.25 -0.05
C GLY A 107 -18.27 -4.73 1.05
N PRO A 108 -19.38 -5.44 1.33
CA PRO A 108 -20.33 -5.03 2.37
C PRO A 108 -19.75 -5.27 3.77
N ILE A 109 -19.51 -4.18 4.50
CA ILE A 109 -19.03 -4.22 5.88
C ILE A 109 -20.23 -4.22 6.81
N ARG A 110 -20.26 -5.18 7.74
CA ARG A 110 -21.25 -5.22 8.81
C ARG A 110 -20.68 -4.50 10.04
N ASN A 111 -21.56 -3.84 10.78
CA ASN A 111 -21.19 -3.34 12.10
C ASN A 111 -20.87 -4.54 13.00
N GLY A 112 -19.79 -4.42 13.78
CA GLY A 112 -19.43 -5.45 14.75
C GLY A 112 -20.27 -5.31 16.02
N ASP A 113 -20.66 -6.43 16.61
CA ASP A 113 -21.41 -6.46 17.87
C ASP A 113 -20.51 -6.21 19.09
N SER A 114 -19.29 -6.77 19.07
CA SER A 114 -18.30 -6.62 20.14
C SER A 114 -16.88 -6.86 19.62
N THR A 115 -15.91 -6.11 20.15
CA THR A 115 -14.49 -6.22 19.81
C THR A 115 -13.67 -6.40 21.07
N TYR A 116 -12.79 -7.40 21.09
CA TYR A 116 -11.84 -7.61 22.18
C TYR A 116 -10.49 -6.96 21.82
N VAL A 117 -10.07 -6.00 22.63
CA VAL A 117 -8.77 -5.33 22.50
C VAL A 117 -8.01 -5.55 23.80
N ALA A 118 -6.79 -6.07 23.71
CA ALA A 118 -5.88 -6.21 24.84
C ALA A 118 -4.75 -5.18 24.69
N PRO A 119 -4.37 -4.47 25.77
CA PRO A 119 -3.19 -3.63 25.74
C PRO A 119 -1.94 -4.51 25.55
N ILE A 120 -0.99 -4.02 24.79
CA ILE A 120 0.36 -4.59 24.80
C ILE A 120 0.99 -4.19 26.13
N GLN A 121 1.50 -5.15 26.89
CA GLN A 121 2.35 -4.82 28.03
C GLN A 121 3.67 -4.31 27.46
N ASP A 122 3.82 -2.99 27.40
CA ASP A 122 5.14 -2.42 27.22
C ASP A 122 5.99 -2.88 28.41
N THR A 123 7.15 -3.43 28.09
CA THR A 123 8.17 -3.70 29.10
C THR A 123 8.64 -2.34 29.58
N GLU A 124 7.95 -1.79 30.59
CA GLU A 124 8.36 -0.58 31.28
C GLU A 124 9.63 -0.88 32.08
N GLY A 125 10.76 -0.86 31.37
CA GLY A 125 12.05 -0.53 31.96
C GLY A 125 12.16 1.00 31.97
N TRP A 126 12.24 1.57 33.17
CA TRP A 126 12.70 2.93 33.38
C TRP A 126 14.08 3.17 32.75
#